data_AF-A0A2W6UIW7-F1
#
_entry.id   AF-A0A2W6UIW7-F1
#
_cell.length_a   1.000
_cell.length_b   1.000
_cell.length_c   1.000
_cell.angle_alpha   90.00
_cell.angle_beta   90.00
_cell.angle_gamma   90.00
#
_symmetry.space_group_name_H-M   'P 1'
#
loop_
_entity.id
_entity.type
_entity.pdbx_description
1 polymer ?
#
loop_
_entity_poly.entity_id
_entity_poly.type
_entity_poly.pdbx_seq_one_letter_code
_entity_poly.pdbx_strand_id
1 'polypeptide(L)'
;DASTRDYSGAVISTDPPYYDNIGYSDLSDFFYVWLRRSLSTIHSKTVGTMLTPKFEELVANPYRHDGKAGAEKFFIEGFNSVFARVREGADPNVPLTVYYAYKQQEANAEGTSSTGWHTLLDGLIDSGWEITATWPMRTEMSGRLIGSNANALASSIVLACRPRPSDAPTTTRRAFVAALKAELPEALRTLMQGAIAPVDLAQAAIGPGISVFSRYSRVREADGSDMSVKDALLLVNATLDEVIGEQESDFDPDTRFAVKWYRQYGWTQENSGIADQLARSSDTSIGALERGGIFEAKGGKARLLSPTQLEGAWDVSADERVSVWEATVRLAAVMAKHGADQVASLLPSVQTRVNLDAVKELGFLLFHEAEKKRDTKDAILFNGLV
;
A
#
# COMPACT_ATOMS: atom_id res chain seq x y z
N ASP A 1 -24.67 -17.31 14.62
CA ASP A 1 -23.23 -17.56 14.48
C ASP A 1 -22.88 -17.68 13.00
N ALA A 2 -21.81 -17.03 12.57
CA ALA A 2 -21.33 -17.06 11.19
C ALA A 2 -20.68 -18.40 10.81
N SER A 3 -20.15 -19.15 11.80
CA SER A 3 -19.46 -20.42 11.57
C SER A 3 -20.42 -21.58 11.26
N THR A 4 -21.71 -21.45 11.59
CA THR A 4 -22.71 -22.53 11.46
C THR A 4 -23.83 -22.23 10.46
N ARG A 5 -23.87 -21.01 9.92
CA ARG A 5 -24.90 -20.59 8.96
C ARG A 5 -24.74 -21.33 7.62
N ASP A 6 -25.86 -21.54 6.91
CA ASP A 6 -25.86 -21.92 5.49
C ASP A 6 -25.75 -20.67 4.60
N TYR A 7 -24.79 -20.70 3.68
CA TYR A 7 -24.48 -19.61 2.75
C TYR A 7 -24.90 -19.91 1.31
N SER A 8 -25.57 -21.03 1.05
CA SER A 8 -26.05 -21.41 -0.27
C SER A 8 -26.93 -20.31 -0.89
N GLY A 9 -26.58 -19.86 -2.09
CA GLY A 9 -27.32 -18.82 -2.82
C GLY A 9 -27.15 -17.39 -2.27
N ALA A 10 -26.22 -17.15 -1.35
CA ALA A 10 -25.90 -15.83 -0.85
C ALA A 10 -24.67 -15.23 -1.56
N VAL A 11 -24.70 -13.92 -1.77
CA VAL A 11 -23.51 -13.13 -2.13
C VAL A 11 -22.93 -12.56 -0.83
N ILE A 12 -21.63 -12.79 -0.60
CA ILE A 12 -20.99 -12.42 0.66
C ILE A 12 -20.06 -11.23 0.47
N SER A 13 -20.31 -10.20 1.26
CA SER A 13 -19.51 -9.00 1.37
C SER A 13 -19.39 -8.69 2.86
N THR A 14 -18.18 -8.83 3.42
CA THR A 14 -17.98 -8.85 4.87
C THR A 14 -16.78 -8.03 5.31
N ASP A 15 -16.90 -7.39 6.47
CA ASP A 15 -15.84 -6.69 7.18
C ASP A 15 -15.57 -7.44 8.50
N PRO A 16 -14.64 -8.41 8.50
CA PRO A 16 -14.38 -9.24 9.67
C PRO A 16 -13.70 -8.45 10.81
N PRO A 17 -13.73 -8.96 12.05
CA PRO A 17 -13.06 -8.31 13.18
C PRO A 17 -11.54 -8.15 12.97
N TYR A 18 -10.99 -7.02 13.40
CA TYR A 18 -9.58 -6.66 13.21
C TYR A 18 -8.67 -7.22 14.31
N TYR A 19 -8.53 -8.55 14.36
CA TYR A 19 -7.58 -9.27 15.23
C TYR A 19 -7.62 -8.78 16.70
N ASP A 20 -6.60 -8.09 17.19
CA ASP A 20 -6.46 -7.55 18.56
C ASP A 20 -6.74 -6.04 18.66
N ASN A 21 -7.12 -5.38 17.56
CA ASN A 21 -7.20 -3.92 17.47
C ASN A 21 -8.40 -3.35 18.24
N ILE A 22 -9.55 -4.04 18.22
CA ILE A 22 -10.80 -3.54 18.82
C ILE A 22 -11.53 -4.67 19.55
N GLY A 23 -11.75 -4.48 20.85
CA GLY A 23 -12.71 -5.28 21.63
C GLY A 23 -14.12 -4.75 21.43
N TYR A 24 -14.77 -5.11 20.32
CA TYR A 24 -16.09 -4.59 19.94
C TYR A 24 -17.14 -4.85 21.00
N SER A 25 -17.16 -6.05 21.57
CA SER A 25 -18.12 -6.41 22.60
C SER A 25 -17.94 -5.52 23.84
N ASP A 26 -16.71 -5.30 24.30
CA ASP A 26 -16.40 -4.49 25.48
C ASP A 26 -16.78 -3.02 25.26
N LEU A 27 -16.52 -2.47 24.08
CA LEU A 27 -16.97 -1.13 23.72
C LEU A 27 -18.50 -1.03 23.61
N SER A 28 -19.14 -2.07 23.08
CA SER A 28 -20.59 -2.11 22.89
C SER A 28 -21.35 -2.09 24.21
N ASP A 29 -20.77 -2.58 25.32
CA ASP A 29 -21.41 -2.55 26.64
C ASP A 29 -21.80 -1.14 27.09
N PHE A 30 -21.02 -0.12 26.70
CA PHE A 30 -21.34 1.27 27.00
C PHE A 30 -22.73 1.67 26.48
N PHE A 31 -23.08 1.23 25.27
CA PHE A 31 -24.39 1.50 24.66
C PHE A 31 -25.43 0.46 25.04
N TYR A 32 -25.02 -0.81 25.15
CA TYR A 32 -25.89 -1.95 25.37
C TYR A 32 -26.76 -1.79 26.63
N VAL A 33 -26.19 -1.30 27.73
CA VAL A 33 -26.94 -1.13 28.98
C VAL A 33 -28.10 -0.15 28.85
N TRP A 34 -27.95 0.90 28.03
CA TRP A 34 -29.00 1.88 27.75
C TRP A 34 -30.03 1.34 26.76
N LEU A 35 -29.57 0.67 25.70
CA LEU A 35 -30.42 0.01 24.72
C LEU A 35 -31.29 -1.07 25.39
N ARG A 36 -30.71 -1.86 26.29
CA ARG A 36 -31.41 -2.89 27.05
C ARG A 36 -32.58 -2.32 27.85
N ARG A 37 -32.37 -1.22 28.58
CA ARG A 37 -33.45 -0.58 29.36
C ARG A 37 -34.62 -0.17 28.47
N SER A 38 -34.33 0.37 27.29
CA SER A 38 -35.34 0.92 26.38
C SER A 38 -36.02 -0.14 25.51
N LEU A 39 -35.29 -1.19 25.13
CA LEU A 39 -35.71 -2.17 24.12
C LEU A 39 -36.03 -3.56 24.70
N SER A 40 -35.83 -3.80 25.99
CA SER A 40 -36.04 -5.14 26.58
C SER A 40 -37.44 -5.72 26.39
N THR A 41 -38.47 -4.88 26.30
CA THR A 41 -39.86 -5.34 26.04
C THR A 41 -40.14 -5.64 24.56
N ILE A 42 -39.35 -5.08 23.65
CA ILE A 42 -39.54 -5.18 22.19
C ILE A 42 -38.57 -6.22 21.58
N HIS A 43 -37.30 -6.15 21.96
CA HIS A 43 -36.20 -6.98 21.45
C HIS A 43 -35.58 -7.84 22.56
N SER A 44 -36.41 -8.50 23.36
CA SER A 44 -35.98 -9.31 24.51
C SER A 44 -34.94 -10.39 24.17
N LYS A 45 -34.96 -10.93 22.95
CA LYS A 45 -33.96 -11.90 22.49
C LYS A 45 -32.58 -11.29 22.22
N THR A 46 -32.52 -10.03 21.79
CA THR A 46 -31.27 -9.33 21.45
C THR A 46 -30.62 -8.69 22.68
N VAL A 47 -31.43 -8.12 23.58
CA VAL A 47 -30.96 -7.46 24.81
C VAL A 47 -31.25 -8.27 26.09
N GLY A 48 -31.38 -9.59 25.95
CA GLY A 48 -31.80 -10.49 27.04
C GLY A 48 -30.73 -10.69 28.11
N THR A 49 -29.44 -10.63 27.74
CA THR A 49 -28.31 -10.78 28.66
C THR A 49 -28.05 -9.50 29.45
N MET A 50 -27.21 -9.60 30.50
CA MET A 50 -26.83 -8.43 31.29
C MET A 50 -25.85 -7.52 30.55
N LEU A 51 -24.92 -8.13 29.82
CA LEU A 51 -23.91 -7.50 28.97
C LEU A 51 -23.88 -8.19 27.61
N THR A 52 -23.14 -7.62 26.66
CA THR A 52 -22.96 -8.22 25.34
C THR A 52 -22.21 -9.56 25.43
N PRO A 53 -22.52 -10.55 24.56
CA PRO A 53 -21.78 -11.80 24.48
C PRO A 53 -20.30 -11.57 24.16
N LYS A 54 -19.40 -12.08 25.01
CA LYS A 54 -17.94 -11.94 24.86
C LYS A 54 -17.26 -13.16 24.26
N PHE A 55 -17.83 -14.34 24.51
CA PHE A 55 -17.20 -15.61 24.16
C PHE A 55 -17.28 -15.92 22.66
N GLU A 56 -18.38 -15.52 22.02
CA GLU A 56 -18.59 -15.71 20.57
C GLU A 56 -17.90 -14.63 19.72
N GLU A 57 -17.27 -13.63 20.35
CA GLU A 57 -16.57 -12.57 19.63
C GLU A 57 -15.23 -13.09 19.10
N LEU A 58 -15.08 -13.09 17.78
CA LEU A 58 -13.86 -13.53 17.11
C LEU A 58 -12.78 -12.42 17.11
N VAL A 59 -12.18 -12.17 18.28
CA VAL A 59 -11.06 -11.22 18.44
C VAL A 59 -9.89 -11.88 19.18
N ALA A 60 -8.67 -11.50 18.86
CA ALA A 60 -7.46 -12.01 19.51
C ALA A 60 -7.21 -11.29 20.84
N ASN A 61 -8.05 -11.54 21.84
CA ASN A 61 -7.92 -10.94 23.18
C ASN A 61 -7.07 -11.82 24.13
N PRO A 62 -5.84 -11.40 24.51
CA PRO A 62 -4.96 -12.21 25.37
C PRO A 62 -5.55 -12.53 26.75
N TYR A 63 -6.46 -11.70 27.26
CA TYR A 63 -7.09 -11.90 28.56
C TYR A 63 -8.18 -12.99 28.56
N ARG A 64 -8.64 -13.42 27.38
CA ARG A 64 -9.74 -14.40 27.24
C ARG A 64 -9.26 -15.80 26.84
N HIS A 65 -8.03 -15.94 26.35
CA HIS A 65 -7.54 -17.16 25.72
C HIS A 65 -6.13 -17.53 26.19
N ASP A 66 -5.90 -17.53 27.51
CA ASP A 66 -4.65 -18.01 28.12
C ASP A 66 -3.37 -17.32 27.60
N GLY A 67 -3.46 -16.01 27.34
CA GLY A 67 -2.36 -15.19 26.85
C GLY A 67 -2.34 -15.02 25.33
N LYS A 68 -1.25 -14.45 24.82
CA LYS A 68 -1.15 -14.01 23.42
C LYS A 68 -1.26 -15.17 22.42
N ALA A 69 -0.59 -16.29 22.70
CA ALA A 69 -0.55 -17.44 21.80
C ALA A 69 -1.92 -18.15 21.68
N GLY A 70 -2.66 -18.27 22.78
CA GLY A 70 -4.00 -18.87 22.72
C GLY A 70 -5.02 -17.94 22.05
N ALA A 71 -4.89 -16.62 22.24
CA ALA A 71 -5.72 -15.64 21.54
C ALA A 71 -5.49 -15.63 20.03
N GLU A 72 -4.23 -15.72 19.60
CA GLU A 72 -3.85 -15.87 18.20
C GLU A 72 -4.47 -17.14 17.60
N LYS A 73 -4.31 -18.27 18.29
CA LYS A 73 -4.86 -19.56 17.85
C LYS A 73 -6.39 -19.52 17.73
N PHE A 74 -7.09 -18.99 18.75
CA PHE A 74 -8.55 -18.87 18.73
C PHE A 74 -9.04 -18.05 17.54
N PHE A 75 -8.39 -16.91 17.29
CA PHE A 75 -8.74 -16.06 16.15
C PHE A 75 -8.52 -16.79 14.82
N ILE A 76 -7.35 -17.39 14.61
CA ILE A 76 -7.01 -18.12 13.38
C ILE A 76 -8.03 -19.24 13.13
N GLU A 77 -8.27 -20.11 14.12
CA GLU A 77 -9.15 -21.26 13.96
C GLU A 77 -10.60 -20.84 13.68
N GLY A 78 -11.11 -19.84 14.41
CA GLY A 78 -12.47 -19.34 14.19
C GLY A 78 -12.60 -18.63 12.84
N PHE A 79 -11.60 -17.85 12.44
CA PHE A 79 -11.57 -17.17 11.14
C PHE A 79 -11.57 -18.19 9.99
N ASN A 80 -10.67 -19.17 10.04
CA ASN A 80 -10.58 -20.25 9.04
C ASN A 80 -11.88 -21.05 8.95
N SER A 81 -12.51 -21.32 10.09
CA SER A 81 -13.79 -22.05 10.14
C SER A 81 -14.90 -21.28 9.43
N VAL A 82 -14.98 -19.95 9.61
CA VAL A 82 -15.97 -19.11 8.93
C VAL A 82 -15.74 -19.11 7.42
N PHE A 83 -14.51 -18.88 6.95
CA PHE A 83 -14.25 -18.82 5.50
C PHE A 83 -14.31 -20.18 4.81
N ALA A 84 -13.99 -21.28 5.51
CA ALA A 84 -14.25 -22.64 5.03
C ALA A 84 -15.76 -22.87 4.88
N ARG A 85 -16.57 -22.47 5.87
CA ARG A 85 -18.02 -22.60 5.81
C ARG A 85 -18.65 -21.75 4.70
N VAL A 86 -18.17 -20.53 4.50
CA VAL A 86 -18.62 -19.67 3.40
C VAL A 86 -18.32 -20.32 2.05
N ARG A 87 -17.16 -20.99 1.92
CA ARG A 87 -16.75 -21.65 0.67
C ARG A 87 -17.67 -22.79 0.26
N GLU A 88 -18.22 -23.55 1.21
CA GLU A 88 -19.12 -24.68 0.92
C GLU A 88 -20.35 -24.27 0.10
N GLY A 89 -20.87 -23.05 0.30
CA GLY A 89 -22.03 -22.51 -0.40
C GLY A 89 -21.69 -21.46 -1.48
N ALA A 90 -20.41 -21.24 -1.77
CA ALA A 90 -19.96 -20.17 -2.65
C ALA A 90 -20.20 -20.49 -4.14
N ASP A 91 -20.76 -19.52 -4.88
CA ASP A 91 -20.86 -19.58 -6.34
C ASP A 91 -19.52 -19.13 -6.96
N PRO A 92 -18.82 -19.98 -7.74
CA PRO A 92 -17.56 -19.60 -8.40
C PRO A 92 -17.68 -18.39 -9.33
N ASN A 93 -18.89 -18.07 -9.82
CA ASN A 93 -19.14 -16.94 -10.70
C ASN A 93 -19.25 -15.60 -9.96
N VAL A 94 -19.49 -15.62 -8.65
CA VAL A 94 -19.64 -14.41 -7.83
C VAL A 94 -18.48 -14.30 -6.83
N PRO A 95 -17.72 -13.19 -6.79
CA PRO A 95 -16.64 -13.05 -5.83
C PRO A 95 -17.18 -12.83 -4.42
N LEU A 96 -16.49 -13.39 -3.44
CA LEU A 96 -16.54 -12.97 -2.04
C LEU A 96 -15.77 -11.66 -1.90
N THR A 97 -16.32 -10.66 -1.23
CA THR A 97 -15.57 -9.44 -0.87
C THR A 97 -15.26 -9.40 0.62
N VAL A 98 -13.99 -9.18 0.95
CA VAL A 98 -13.51 -9.05 2.34
C VAL A 98 -12.86 -7.68 2.50
N TYR A 99 -13.42 -6.88 3.41
CA TYR A 99 -12.90 -5.57 3.76
C TYR A 99 -11.82 -5.72 4.82
N TYR A 100 -10.76 -4.94 4.71
CA TYR A 100 -9.71 -4.95 5.71
C TYR A 100 -9.02 -3.59 5.80
N ALA A 101 -8.76 -3.13 7.03
CA ALA A 101 -8.10 -1.87 7.29
C ALA A 101 -7.03 -2.09 8.36
N TYR A 102 -5.78 -2.32 7.95
CA TYR A 102 -4.68 -2.46 8.89
C TYR A 102 -3.44 -1.73 8.38
N LYS A 103 -2.87 -0.89 9.25
CA LYS A 103 -1.58 -0.28 9.00
C LYS A 103 -0.51 -1.36 9.15
N GLN A 104 0.24 -1.62 8.09
CA GLN A 104 1.55 -2.27 8.22
C GLN A 104 2.41 -1.32 9.06
N GLN A 105 2.33 -1.43 10.38
CA GLN A 105 3.26 -0.74 11.27
C GLN A 105 4.62 -1.35 11.04
N GLU A 106 5.59 -0.46 10.79
CA GLU A 106 6.98 -0.79 10.52
C GLU A 106 7.46 -1.95 11.38
N ALA A 107 8.15 -2.89 10.72
CA ALA A 107 8.90 -3.92 11.39
C ALA A 107 9.77 -3.28 12.48
N ASN A 108 9.49 -3.59 13.74
CA ASN A 108 10.51 -3.46 14.78
C ASN A 108 11.76 -4.20 14.30
N ALA A 109 12.95 -3.75 14.70
CA ALA A 109 14.26 -4.24 14.29
C ALA A 109 14.50 -5.77 14.48
N GLU A 110 13.52 -6.50 14.99
CA GLU A 110 13.46 -7.95 15.17
C GLU A 110 12.52 -8.68 14.17
N GLY A 111 12.05 -8.03 13.09
CA GLY A 111 11.34 -8.68 11.99
C GLY A 111 9.96 -9.28 12.35
N THR A 112 9.38 -8.86 13.48
CA THR A 112 8.13 -9.39 14.04
C THR A 112 7.10 -8.27 14.22
N SER A 113 6.55 -7.76 13.11
CA SER A 113 5.35 -6.92 13.14
C SER A 113 4.61 -7.04 11.81
N SER A 114 3.67 -8.00 11.76
CA SER A 114 2.60 -8.07 10.75
C SER A 114 1.66 -9.27 11.05
N THR A 115 1.31 -9.55 12.31
CA THR A 115 0.53 -10.77 12.63
C THR A 115 -0.85 -10.76 11.96
N GLY A 116 -1.58 -9.64 11.97
CA GLY A 116 -2.96 -9.59 11.45
C GLY A 116 -3.14 -9.87 9.95
N TRP A 117 -2.36 -9.20 9.08
CA TRP A 117 -2.49 -9.35 7.62
C TRP A 117 -2.07 -10.75 7.12
N HIS A 118 -0.99 -11.29 7.68
CA HIS A 118 -0.55 -12.66 7.38
C HIS A 118 -1.62 -13.67 7.77
N THR A 119 -2.11 -13.60 9.01
CA THR A 119 -3.14 -14.50 9.53
C THR A 119 -4.41 -14.50 8.68
N LEU A 120 -4.89 -13.33 8.24
CA LEU A 120 -6.09 -13.24 7.41
C LEU A 120 -5.89 -13.89 6.04
N LEU A 121 -4.75 -13.61 5.40
CA LEU A 121 -4.44 -14.18 4.08
C LEU A 121 -4.18 -15.68 4.16
N ASP A 122 -3.42 -16.14 5.17
CA ASP A 122 -3.24 -17.56 5.47
C ASP A 122 -4.61 -18.24 5.58
N GLY A 123 -5.52 -17.68 6.39
CA GLY A 123 -6.84 -18.26 6.59
C GLY A 123 -7.70 -18.34 5.34
N LEU A 124 -7.68 -17.32 4.49
CA LEU A 124 -8.38 -17.33 3.20
C LEU A 124 -7.78 -18.37 2.25
N ILE A 125 -6.45 -18.39 2.12
CA ILE A 125 -5.75 -19.27 1.17
C ILE A 125 -5.84 -20.74 1.60
N ASP A 126 -5.72 -21.02 2.90
CA ASP A 126 -5.83 -22.36 3.47
C ASP A 126 -7.26 -22.89 3.38
N SER A 127 -8.26 -22.02 3.56
CA SER A 127 -9.66 -22.39 3.36
C SER A 127 -10.03 -22.57 1.88
N GLY A 128 -9.09 -22.38 0.95
CA GLY A 128 -9.27 -22.69 -0.47
C GLY A 128 -9.81 -21.54 -1.30
N TRP A 129 -9.61 -20.31 -0.85
CA TRP A 129 -9.84 -19.10 -1.66
C TRP A 129 -8.58 -18.69 -2.41
N GLU A 130 -8.78 -18.16 -3.61
CA GLU A 130 -7.77 -17.37 -4.32
C GLU A 130 -8.20 -15.90 -4.33
N ILE A 131 -7.23 -15.01 -4.25
CA ILE A 131 -7.44 -13.56 -4.35
C ILE A 131 -7.29 -13.18 -5.81
N THR A 132 -8.33 -12.58 -6.36
CA THR A 132 -8.45 -12.27 -7.79
C THR A 132 -8.30 -10.79 -8.09
N ALA A 133 -8.61 -9.94 -7.11
CA ALA A 133 -8.41 -8.51 -7.22
C ALA A 133 -8.37 -7.87 -5.83
N THR A 134 -7.80 -6.67 -5.78
CA THR A 134 -7.74 -5.84 -4.59
C THR A 134 -8.02 -4.40 -4.95
N TRP A 135 -8.89 -3.75 -4.19
CA TRP A 135 -9.22 -2.35 -4.42
C TRP A 135 -8.96 -1.54 -3.15
N PRO A 136 -8.09 -0.54 -3.20
CA PRO A 136 -8.04 0.45 -2.14
C PRO A 136 -9.32 1.28 -2.17
N MET A 137 -9.89 1.49 -0.99
CA MET A 137 -11.11 2.23 -0.76
C MET A 137 -10.86 3.27 0.32
N ARG A 138 -11.10 4.53 -0.02
CA ARG A 138 -11.03 5.63 0.95
C ARG A 138 -12.23 5.55 1.90
N THR A 139 -11.95 5.28 3.17
CA THR A 139 -12.99 5.10 4.21
C THR A 139 -13.01 6.23 5.23
N GLU A 140 -11.99 7.10 5.27
CA GLU A 140 -11.98 8.23 6.19
C GLU A 140 -12.72 9.48 5.67
N MET A 141 -13.50 10.08 6.55
CA MET A 141 -14.07 11.42 6.40
C MET A 141 -12.95 12.45 6.57
N SER A 142 -12.89 13.49 5.71
CA SER A 142 -11.84 14.52 5.63
C SER A 142 -11.67 15.43 6.88
N GLY A 143 -12.12 15.01 8.07
CA GLY A 143 -12.25 15.83 9.27
C GLY A 143 -11.83 15.17 10.58
N ARG A 144 -10.89 14.21 10.60
CA ARG A 144 -10.29 13.75 11.86
C ARG A 144 -9.35 14.84 12.42
N LEU A 145 -9.74 15.42 13.55
CA LEU A 145 -9.02 16.43 14.34
C LEU A 145 -7.62 16.02 14.86
N ILE A 146 -7.14 14.79 14.57
CA ILE A 146 -5.85 14.26 15.04
C ILE A 146 -4.83 14.12 13.88
N GLY A 147 -5.23 14.34 12.62
CA GLY A 147 -4.46 13.97 11.43
C GLY A 147 -3.58 15.05 10.79
N SER A 148 -3.40 16.23 11.39
CA SER A 148 -2.74 17.35 10.69
C SER A 148 -1.24 17.19 10.42
N ASN A 149 -0.57 16.13 10.91
CA ASN A 149 0.89 15.96 10.79
C ASN A 149 1.35 14.50 10.65
N ALA A 150 0.46 13.54 10.39
CA ALA A 150 0.84 12.13 10.27
C ALA A 150 0.42 11.58 8.91
N ASN A 151 1.34 10.92 8.20
CA ASN A 151 1.07 9.99 7.10
C ASN A 151 0.25 8.80 7.66
N ALA A 152 -1.00 9.05 8.02
CA ALA A 152 -1.96 8.05 8.43
C ALA A 152 -2.53 7.42 7.16
N LEU A 153 -2.64 6.09 7.14
CA LEU A 153 -3.32 5.40 6.04
C LEU A 153 -4.72 5.96 5.86
N ALA A 154 -5.03 6.38 4.64
CA ALA A 154 -6.32 6.97 4.31
C ALA A 154 -7.33 5.92 3.81
N SER A 155 -6.89 4.68 3.57
CA SER A 155 -7.65 3.69 2.80
C SER A 155 -7.73 2.32 3.47
N SER A 156 -8.92 1.74 3.45
CA SER A 156 -9.14 0.29 3.62
C SER A 156 -8.89 -0.42 2.29
N ILE A 157 -8.66 -1.73 2.31
CA ILE A 157 -8.56 -2.56 1.11
C ILE A 157 -9.75 -3.51 1.07
N VAL A 158 -10.35 -3.65 -0.12
CA VAL A 158 -11.33 -4.69 -0.41
C VAL A 158 -10.62 -5.78 -1.21
N LEU A 159 -10.60 -7.00 -0.67
CA LEU A 159 -10.14 -8.20 -1.36
C LEU A 159 -11.32 -8.86 -2.07
N ALA A 160 -11.20 -9.12 -3.38
CA ALA A 160 -12.10 -10.02 -4.10
C ALA A 160 -11.50 -11.42 -4.13
N CYS A 161 -12.21 -12.36 -3.53
CA CYS A 161 -11.82 -13.75 -3.42
C CYS A 161 -12.76 -14.64 -4.26
N ARG A 162 -12.19 -15.66 -4.90
CA ARG A 162 -12.97 -16.72 -5.56
C ARG A 162 -12.56 -18.08 -5.02
N PRO A 163 -13.43 -19.10 -5.08
CA PRO A 163 -13.01 -20.46 -4.77
C PRO A 163 -11.88 -20.88 -5.70
N ARG A 164 -10.72 -21.22 -5.14
CA ARG A 164 -9.60 -21.74 -5.92
C ARG A 164 -10.02 -23.07 -6.57
N PRO A 165 -9.78 -23.28 -7.88
CA PRO A 165 -10.06 -24.54 -8.55
C PRO A 165 -9.36 -25.73 -7.87
N SER A 166 -10.00 -26.90 -7.86
CA SER A 166 -9.42 -28.11 -7.25
C SER A 166 -8.18 -28.64 -7.97
N ASP A 167 -8.04 -28.29 -9.26
CA ASP A 167 -6.91 -28.63 -10.14
C ASP A 167 -5.87 -27.49 -10.22
N ALA A 168 -5.93 -26.52 -9.32
CA ALA A 168 -4.97 -25.41 -9.27
C ALA A 168 -3.52 -25.91 -9.26
N PRO A 169 -2.64 -25.37 -10.13
CA PRO A 169 -1.31 -25.91 -10.32
C PRO A 169 -0.43 -25.68 -9.09
N THR A 170 0.56 -26.55 -8.91
CA THR A 170 1.69 -26.33 -8.00
C THR A 170 2.82 -25.66 -8.76
N THR A 171 3.56 -24.77 -8.11
CA THR A 171 4.72 -24.10 -8.72
C THR A 171 5.95 -24.16 -7.82
N THR A 172 7.09 -23.69 -8.32
CA THR A 172 8.34 -23.55 -7.55
C THR A 172 8.55 -22.10 -7.15
N ARG A 173 9.29 -21.83 -6.07
CA ARG A 173 9.68 -20.47 -5.68
C ARG A 173 10.27 -19.65 -6.83
N ARG A 174 11.14 -20.27 -7.64
CA ARG A 174 11.76 -19.59 -8.79
C ARG A 174 10.73 -19.17 -9.83
N ALA A 175 9.77 -20.04 -10.16
CA ALA A 175 8.72 -19.74 -11.11
C ALA A 175 7.71 -18.71 -10.54
N PHE A 176 7.43 -18.77 -9.23
CA PHE A 176 6.63 -17.76 -8.55
C PHE A 176 7.28 -16.37 -8.64
N VAL A 177 8.57 -16.23 -8.32
CA VAL A 177 9.29 -14.96 -8.44
C VAL A 177 9.32 -14.46 -9.89
N ALA A 178 9.49 -15.36 -10.86
CA ALA A 178 9.44 -14.99 -12.28
C ALA A 178 8.04 -14.45 -12.68
N ALA A 179 6.96 -15.07 -12.19
CA ALA A 179 5.60 -14.59 -12.40
C ALA A 179 5.36 -13.22 -11.74
N LEU A 180 5.84 -13.02 -10.51
CA LEU A 180 5.79 -11.72 -9.84
C LEU A 180 6.46 -10.63 -10.67
N LYS A 181 7.69 -10.86 -11.15
CA LYS A 181 8.42 -9.89 -11.97
C LYS A 181 7.74 -9.59 -13.31
N ALA A 182 7.03 -10.56 -13.87
CA ALA A 182 6.31 -10.37 -15.13
C ALA A 182 4.98 -9.60 -14.96
N GLU A 183 4.26 -9.83 -13.86
CA GLU A 183 2.89 -9.31 -13.67
C GLU A 183 2.82 -8.03 -12.80
N LEU A 184 3.71 -7.88 -11.82
CA LEU A 184 3.70 -6.72 -10.91
C LEU A 184 3.92 -5.37 -11.60
N PRO A 185 4.83 -5.21 -12.59
CA PRO A 185 5.06 -3.90 -13.22
C PRO A 185 3.80 -3.28 -13.80
N GLU A 186 3.03 -4.06 -14.57
CA GLU A 186 1.82 -3.58 -15.21
C GLU A 186 0.68 -3.34 -14.21
N ALA A 187 0.56 -4.23 -13.21
CA ALA A 187 -0.41 -4.06 -12.14
C ALA A 187 -0.13 -2.79 -11.31
N LEU A 188 1.15 -2.53 -11.01
CA LEU A 188 1.57 -1.35 -10.29
C LEU A 188 1.31 -0.07 -11.10
N ARG A 189 1.65 -0.08 -12.39
CA ARG A 189 1.35 1.04 -13.29
C ARG A 189 -0.14 1.36 -13.32
N THR A 190 -0.99 0.33 -13.38
CA THR A 190 -2.45 0.49 -13.31
C THR A 190 -2.89 1.12 -11.98
N LEU A 191 -2.31 0.71 -10.85
CA LEU A 191 -2.59 1.30 -9.54
C LEU A 191 -2.12 2.77 -9.48
N MET A 192 -0.92 3.06 -9.97
CA MET A 192 -0.35 4.41 -10.02
C MET A 192 -1.16 5.34 -10.91
N GLN A 193 -1.76 4.84 -12.00
CA GLN A 193 -2.67 5.63 -12.84
C GLN A 193 -4.02 5.90 -12.15
N GLY A 194 -4.43 5.04 -11.21
CA GLY A 194 -5.60 5.24 -10.35
C GLY A 194 -5.46 6.41 -9.37
N ALA A 195 -6.54 6.78 -8.70
CA ALA A 195 -6.55 7.85 -7.69
C ALA A 195 -6.10 7.34 -6.29
N ILE A 196 -5.02 6.57 -6.27
CA ILE A 196 -4.43 5.98 -5.06
C ILE A 196 -3.32 6.90 -4.56
N ALA A 197 -3.34 7.25 -3.27
CA ALA A 197 -2.27 8.05 -2.68
C ALA A 197 -0.97 7.24 -2.58
N PRO A 198 0.22 7.85 -2.71
CA PRO A 198 1.51 7.16 -2.57
C PRO A 198 1.66 6.35 -1.28
N VAL A 199 1.19 6.89 -0.15
CA VAL A 199 1.19 6.19 1.14
C VAL A 199 0.41 4.87 1.14
N ASP A 200 -0.60 4.75 0.26
CA ASP A 200 -1.43 3.56 0.14
C ASP A 200 -0.94 2.61 -0.98
N LEU A 201 0.02 3.02 -1.81
CA LEU A 201 0.48 2.23 -2.97
C LEU A 201 1.10 0.90 -2.54
N ALA A 202 1.98 0.92 -1.54
CA ALA A 202 2.63 -0.30 -1.04
C ALA A 202 1.58 -1.32 -0.55
N GLN A 203 0.55 -0.84 0.14
CA GLN A 203 -0.56 -1.67 0.62
C GLN A 203 -1.45 -2.17 -0.53
N ALA A 204 -1.76 -1.32 -1.51
CA ALA A 204 -2.52 -1.72 -2.69
C ALA A 204 -1.75 -2.75 -3.54
N ALA A 205 -0.42 -2.62 -3.63
CA ALA A 205 0.45 -3.50 -4.42
C ALA A 205 0.63 -4.91 -3.81
N ILE A 206 0.35 -5.09 -2.52
CA ILE A 206 0.29 -6.42 -1.91
C ILE A 206 -0.74 -7.30 -2.64
N GLY A 207 -1.85 -6.71 -3.05
CA GLY A 207 -2.95 -7.43 -3.68
C GLY A 207 -2.58 -8.14 -4.97
N PRO A 208 -2.03 -7.45 -5.98
CA PRO A 208 -1.48 -8.09 -7.18
C PRO A 208 -0.46 -9.19 -6.86
N GLY A 209 0.45 -8.96 -5.92
CA GLY A 209 1.45 -9.96 -5.54
C GLY A 209 0.86 -11.21 -4.88
N ILE A 210 -0.12 -11.02 -3.99
CA ILE A 210 -0.83 -12.13 -3.33
C ILE A 210 -1.81 -12.82 -4.27
N SER A 211 -2.36 -12.13 -5.26
CA SER A 211 -3.13 -12.77 -6.34
C SER A 211 -2.26 -13.78 -7.10
N VAL A 212 -1.00 -13.43 -7.36
CA VAL A 212 -0.03 -14.35 -7.97
C VAL A 212 0.20 -15.57 -7.09
N PHE A 213 0.35 -15.40 -5.78
CA PHE A 213 0.60 -16.50 -4.85
C PHE A 213 -0.63 -17.41 -4.69
N SER A 214 -1.79 -16.82 -4.41
CA SER A 214 -3.00 -17.52 -3.98
C SER A 214 -3.68 -18.37 -5.08
N ARG A 215 -3.38 -18.10 -6.36
CA ARG A 215 -3.87 -18.92 -7.49
C ARG A 215 -3.24 -20.32 -7.55
N TYR A 216 -2.06 -20.49 -6.96
CA TYR A 216 -1.39 -21.79 -6.90
C TYR A 216 -1.93 -22.60 -5.72
N SER A 217 -2.02 -23.92 -5.88
CA SER A 217 -2.37 -24.80 -4.76
C SER A 217 -1.24 -24.87 -3.74
N ARG A 218 0.03 -24.85 -4.21
CA ARG A 218 1.24 -24.80 -3.38
C ARG A 218 2.40 -24.16 -4.15
N VAL A 219 3.26 -23.43 -3.44
CA VAL A 219 4.56 -22.95 -3.93
C VAL A 219 5.65 -23.71 -3.20
N ARG A 220 6.45 -24.51 -3.92
CA ARG A 220 7.50 -25.35 -3.35
C ARG A 220 8.82 -24.61 -3.19
N GLU A 221 9.40 -24.73 -2.00
CA GLU A 221 10.76 -24.30 -1.67
C GLU A 221 11.79 -25.33 -2.15
N ALA A 222 13.07 -24.91 -2.18
CA ALA A 222 14.17 -25.77 -2.63
C ALA A 222 14.40 -26.99 -1.71
N ASP A 223 14.01 -26.89 -0.44
CA ASP A 223 14.06 -27.97 0.54
C ASP A 223 12.84 -28.92 0.47
N GLY A 224 11.90 -28.66 -0.44
CA GLY A 224 10.67 -29.43 -0.64
C GLY A 224 9.49 -29.00 0.23
N SER A 225 9.69 -28.07 1.17
CA SER A 225 8.61 -27.50 1.99
C SER A 225 7.69 -26.60 1.17
N ASP A 226 6.51 -26.31 1.72
CA ASP A 226 5.57 -25.35 1.14
C ASP A 226 5.90 -23.95 1.69
N MET A 227 6.02 -22.97 0.78
CA MET A 227 6.23 -21.57 1.13
C MET A 227 5.04 -21.04 1.93
N SER A 228 5.32 -20.35 3.04
CA SER A 228 4.29 -19.68 3.83
C SER A 228 3.80 -18.39 3.17
N VAL A 229 2.58 -17.92 3.50
CA VAL A 229 2.11 -16.60 3.02
C VAL A 229 3.03 -15.47 3.50
N LYS A 230 3.63 -15.63 4.69
CA LYS A 230 4.64 -14.70 5.20
C LYS A 230 5.85 -14.58 4.29
N ASP A 231 6.42 -15.71 3.87
CA ASP A 231 7.57 -15.71 2.96
C ASP A 231 7.18 -15.17 1.57
N ALA A 232 5.97 -15.49 1.12
CA ALA A 232 5.42 -14.94 -0.12
C ALA A 232 5.30 -13.41 -0.07
N LEU A 233 4.79 -12.86 1.03
CA LEU A 233 4.68 -11.40 1.21
C LEU A 233 6.04 -10.70 1.27
N LEU A 234 7.04 -11.32 1.89
CA LEU A 234 8.40 -10.79 1.86
C LEU A 234 8.94 -10.74 0.42
N LEU A 235 8.69 -11.76 -0.38
CA LEU A 235 9.07 -11.80 -1.81
C LEU A 235 8.29 -10.77 -2.64
N VAL A 236 7.00 -10.59 -2.38
CA VAL A 236 6.16 -9.57 -3.03
C VAL A 236 6.71 -8.18 -2.76
N ASN A 237 6.99 -7.85 -1.49
CA ASN A 237 7.54 -6.55 -1.11
C ASN A 237 8.93 -6.32 -1.72
N ALA A 238 9.80 -7.33 -1.70
CA ALA A 238 11.13 -7.23 -2.31
C ALA A 238 11.05 -7.04 -3.85
N THR A 239 10.11 -7.72 -4.51
CA THR A 239 9.91 -7.56 -5.96
C THR A 239 9.28 -6.21 -6.28
N LEU A 240 8.35 -5.72 -5.45
CA LEU A 240 7.77 -4.39 -5.57
C LEU A 240 8.87 -3.31 -5.50
N ASP A 241 9.79 -3.44 -4.53
CA ASP A 241 10.94 -2.56 -4.39
C ASP A 241 11.84 -2.54 -5.64
N GLU A 242 12.08 -3.71 -6.23
CA GLU A 242 12.86 -3.86 -7.46
C GLU A 242 12.16 -3.20 -8.65
N VAL A 243 10.87 -3.46 -8.84
CA VAL A 243 10.06 -2.93 -9.95
C VAL A 243 9.93 -1.41 -9.90
N ILE A 244 9.67 -0.83 -8.72
CA ILE A 244 9.69 0.64 -8.54
C ILE A 244 11.09 1.19 -8.84
N GLY A 245 12.14 0.43 -8.55
CA GLY A 245 13.52 0.77 -8.89
C GLY A 245 13.81 0.76 -10.39
N GLU A 246 13.26 -0.19 -11.15
CA GLU A 246 13.53 -0.41 -12.58
C GLU A 246 12.82 0.59 -13.52
N GLN A 247 11.73 1.22 -13.06
CA GLN A 247 11.05 2.31 -13.80
C GLN A 247 11.95 3.50 -14.13
N GLU A 248 13.15 3.59 -13.52
CA GLU A 248 14.15 4.60 -13.84
C GLU A 248 14.50 4.68 -15.34
N SER A 249 14.52 3.55 -16.04
CA SER A 249 15.01 3.51 -17.43
C SER A 249 14.13 4.26 -18.42
N ASP A 250 12.84 4.42 -18.12
CA ASP A 250 11.85 5.06 -18.99
C ASP A 250 11.86 6.60 -18.88
N PHE A 251 12.50 7.16 -17.85
CA PHE A 251 12.59 8.61 -17.67
C PHE A 251 13.62 9.27 -18.61
N ASP A 252 13.47 10.57 -18.81
CA ASP A 252 14.45 11.38 -19.56
C ASP A 252 15.82 11.39 -18.85
N PRO A 253 16.94 11.61 -19.59
CA PRO A 253 18.30 11.57 -19.04
C PRO A 253 18.53 12.45 -17.80
N ASP A 254 17.93 13.64 -17.76
CA ASP A 254 18.12 14.60 -16.69
C ASP A 254 17.40 14.11 -15.42
N THR A 255 16.21 13.53 -15.58
CA THR A 255 15.47 12.86 -14.51
C THR A 255 16.18 11.62 -13.97
N ARG A 256 16.74 10.76 -14.84
CA ARG A 256 17.50 9.58 -14.39
C ARG A 256 18.70 9.94 -13.53
N PHE A 257 19.43 10.99 -13.93
CA PHE A 257 20.52 11.53 -13.13
C PHE A 257 20.00 11.99 -11.76
N ALA A 258 18.93 12.77 -11.75
CA ALA A 258 18.42 13.38 -10.54
C ALA A 258 17.87 12.34 -9.55
N VAL A 259 17.19 11.30 -10.02
CA VAL A 259 16.76 10.17 -9.16
C VAL A 259 17.96 9.47 -8.52
N LYS A 260 18.99 9.11 -9.30
CA LYS A 260 20.19 8.45 -8.76
C LYS A 260 20.93 9.34 -7.74
N TRP A 261 21.04 10.63 -8.03
CA TRP A 261 21.65 11.58 -7.09
C TRP A 261 20.81 11.71 -5.82
N TYR A 262 19.50 11.87 -5.94
CA TYR A 262 18.59 11.98 -4.82
C TYR A 262 18.64 10.73 -3.94
N ARG A 263 18.70 9.52 -4.51
CA ARG A 263 18.87 8.26 -3.77
C ARG A 263 20.14 8.21 -2.92
N GLN A 264 21.26 8.69 -3.44
CA GLN A 264 22.53 8.61 -2.72
C GLN A 264 22.75 9.78 -1.76
N TYR A 265 22.40 10.99 -2.19
CA TYR A 265 22.82 12.23 -1.53
C TYR A 265 21.65 13.15 -1.13
N GLY A 266 20.44 12.85 -1.58
CA GLY A 266 19.26 13.70 -1.37
C GLY A 266 19.50 15.11 -1.94
N TRP A 267 19.13 16.13 -1.16
CA TRP A 267 19.36 17.54 -1.50
C TRP A 267 20.73 18.08 -1.05
N THR A 268 21.60 17.23 -0.50
CA THR A 268 22.88 17.67 0.07
C THR A 268 23.94 17.97 -1.00
N GLN A 269 24.98 18.73 -0.62
CA GLN A 269 26.11 19.03 -1.50
C GLN A 269 27.14 17.92 -1.47
N GLU A 270 27.61 17.54 -2.65
CA GLU A 270 28.67 16.56 -2.83
C GLU A 270 29.70 16.96 -3.89
N ASN A 271 30.73 16.12 -4.09
CA ASN A 271 31.80 16.40 -5.04
C ASN A 271 31.31 16.47 -6.51
N SER A 272 31.64 17.57 -7.20
CA SER A 272 31.34 17.77 -8.62
C SER A 272 31.93 16.72 -9.57
N GLY A 273 33.04 16.07 -9.21
CA GLY A 273 33.61 14.96 -9.97
C GLY A 273 32.74 13.70 -9.94
N ILE A 274 32.06 13.43 -8.81
CA ILE A 274 31.07 12.35 -8.72
C ILE A 274 29.85 12.69 -9.58
N ALA A 275 29.41 13.95 -9.54
CA ALA A 275 28.31 14.44 -10.37
C ALA A 275 28.61 14.27 -11.87
N ASP A 276 29.82 14.60 -12.32
CA ASP A 276 30.21 14.43 -13.73
C ASP A 276 30.21 12.94 -14.17
N GLN A 277 30.69 12.04 -13.31
CA GLN A 277 30.64 10.60 -13.56
C GLN A 277 29.20 10.09 -13.65
N LEU A 278 28.33 10.52 -12.73
CA LEU A 278 26.92 10.12 -12.71
C LEU A 278 26.13 10.71 -13.89
N ALA A 279 26.44 11.95 -14.31
CA ALA A 279 25.83 12.58 -15.47
C ALA A 279 26.13 11.79 -16.75
N ARG A 280 27.39 11.37 -16.93
CA ARG A 280 27.80 10.56 -18.10
C ARG A 280 27.14 9.19 -18.12
N SER A 281 27.01 8.52 -16.98
CA SER A 281 26.34 7.21 -16.91
C SER A 281 24.82 7.29 -17.04
N SER A 282 24.26 8.50 -17.07
CA SER A 282 22.82 8.76 -17.25
C SER A 282 22.50 9.41 -18.60
N ASP A 283 23.48 9.52 -19.50
CA ASP A 283 23.40 10.16 -20.81
C ASP A 283 23.05 11.67 -20.76
N THR A 284 23.55 12.37 -19.73
CA THR A 284 23.42 13.82 -19.59
C THR A 284 24.76 14.49 -19.27
N SER A 285 24.75 15.80 -18.99
CA SER A 285 25.92 16.58 -18.61
C SER A 285 25.57 17.62 -17.55
N ILE A 286 26.55 18.03 -16.74
CA ILE A 286 26.35 19.07 -15.71
C ILE A 286 25.78 20.36 -16.32
N GLY A 287 26.32 20.82 -17.45
CA GLY A 287 25.81 22.02 -18.12
C GLY A 287 24.39 21.87 -18.69
N ALA A 288 23.94 20.64 -18.99
CA ALA A 288 22.55 20.39 -19.34
C ALA A 288 21.63 20.50 -18.11
N LEU A 289 22.04 19.89 -17.00
CA LEU A 289 21.30 19.90 -15.73
C LEU A 289 21.19 21.32 -15.12
N GLU A 290 22.25 22.13 -15.24
CA GLU A 290 22.25 23.53 -14.81
C GLU A 290 21.35 24.41 -15.71
N ARG A 291 21.34 24.17 -17.03
CA ARG A 291 20.43 24.87 -17.95
C ARG A 291 18.96 24.49 -17.74
N GLY A 292 18.69 23.24 -17.42
CA GLY A 292 17.37 22.77 -17.00
C GLY A 292 17.00 23.22 -15.58
N GLY A 293 17.86 23.98 -14.90
CA GLY A 293 17.52 24.60 -13.62
C GLY A 293 17.21 23.62 -12.50
N ILE A 294 17.72 22.38 -12.54
CA ILE A 294 17.50 21.36 -11.49
C ILE A 294 18.75 21.05 -10.66
N PHE A 295 19.91 21.53 -11.11
CA PHE A 295 21.22 21.21 -10.52
C PHE A 295 22.12 22.45 -10.45
N GLU A 296 23.04 22.47 -9.49
CA GLU A 296 24.05 23.51 -9.32
C GLU A 296 25.42 22.87 -9.08
N ALA A 297 26.43 23.23 -9.88
CA ALA A 297 27.82 22.80 -9.68
C ALA A 297 28.77 24.00 -9.59
N LYS A 298 29.19 24.37 -8.36
CA LYS A 298 30.08 25.51 -8.11
C LYS A 298 31.13 25.19 -7.05
N GLY A 299 32.35 25.68 -7.25
CA GLY A 299 33.42 25.59 -6.26
C GLY A 299 33.84 24.16 -5.90
N GLY A 300 33.82 23.25 -6.88
CA GLY A 300 34.12 21.83 -6.67
C GLY A 300 33.00 21.02 -6.03
N LYS A 301 31.89 21.66 -5.65
CA LYS A 301 30.70 21.03 -5.08
C LYS A 301 29.54 21.07 -6.05
N ALA A 302 28.62 20.13 -5.89
CA ALA A 302 27.49 19.90 -6.75
C ALA A 302 26.27 19.47 -5.92
N ARG A 303 25.05 19.85 -6.31
CA ARG A 303 23.81 19.43 -5.64
C ARG A 303 22.59 19.58 -6.55
N LEU A 304 21.55 18.80 -6.24
CA LEU A 304 20.19 19.08 -6.72
C LEU A 304 19.64 20.33 -6.04
N LEU A 305 18.79 21.06 -6.75
CA LEU A 305 18.04 22.18 -6.22
C LEU A 305 16.80 21.67 -5.49
N SER A 306 16.64 22.07 -4.23
CA SER A 306 15.53 21.61 -3.38
C SER A 306 14.19 22.23 -3.82
N PRO A 307 13.05 21.64 -3.42
CA PRO A 307 11.71 22.17 -3.71
C PRO A 307 11.60 23.66 -3.37
N THR A 308 12.11 24.05 -2.20
CA THR A 308 12.16 25.45 -1.73
C THR A 308 12.95 26.40 -2.63
N GLN A 309 13.94 25.91 -3.37
CA GLN A 309 14.70 26.68 -4.34
C GLN A 309 13.98 26.78 -5.70
N LEU A 310 13.10 25.82 -5.99
CA LEU A 310 12.32 25.73 -7.22
C LEU A 310 10.90 26.32 -7.10
N GLU A 311 10.52 26.83 -5.93
CA GLU A 311 9.23 27.47 -5.59
C GLU A 311 8.95 28.81 -6.31
N GLY A 312 9.90 29.34 -7.07
CA GLY A 312 9.77 30.64 -7.75
C GLY A 312 8.74 30.63 -8.90
N ALA A 313 8.49 31.81 -9.47
CA ALA A 313 7.65 31.92 -10.67
C ALA A 313 8.23 31.03 -11.79
N TRP A 314 7.40 30.14 -12.34
CA TRP A 314 7.78 29.19 -13.37
C TRP A 314 6.92 29.42 -14.61
N ASP A 315 7.57 29.79 -15.71
CA ASP A 315 6.94 29.90 -17.02
C ASP A 315 7.34 28.71 -17.88
N VAL A 316 6.51 27.68 -17.83
CA VAL A 316 6.67 26.42 -18.59
C VAL A 316 6.75 26.68 -20.10
N SER A 317 6.12 27.75 -20.59
CA SER A 317 6.09 28.05 -22.01
C SER A 317 7.41 28.63 -22.50
N ALA A 318 8.08 29.43 -21.67
CA ALA A 318 9.40 30.00 -21.94
C ALA A 318 10.55 29.02 -21.67
N ASP A 319 10.30 27.95 -20.89
CA ASP A 319 11.31 26.96 -20.57
C ASP A 319 11.56 25.98 -21.73
N GLU A 320 12.74 26.05 -22.33
CA GLU A 320 13.10 25.21 -23.47
C GLU A 320 13.39 23.75 -23.08
N ARG A 321 13.66 23.44 -21.80
CA ARG A 321 14.16 22.12 -21.37
C ARG A 321 13.58 21.68 -20.03
N VAL A 322 12.27 21.53 -19.99
CA VAL A 322 11.54 20.96 -18.85
C VAL A 322 11.75 19.44 -18.79
N SER A 323 12.38 18.95 -17.72
CA SER A 323 12.50 17.52 -17.41
C SER A 323 11.33 17.03 -16.56
N VAL A 324 11.09 15.71 -16.53
CA VAL A 324 10.06 15.14 -15.64
C VAL A 324 10.40 15.47 -14.18
N TRP A 325 11.68 15.42 -13.78
CA TRP A 325 12.15 15.83 -12.47
C TRP A 325 11.77 17.26 -12.10
N GLU A 326 12.07 18.22 -12.99
CA GLU A 326 11.75 19.62 -12.74
C GLU A 326 10.24 19.80 -12.52
N ALA A 327 9.44 19.24 -13.42
CA ALA A 327 7.99 19.32 -13.33
C ALA A 327 7.47 18.72 -12.02
N THR A 328 7.93 17.51 -11.64
CA THR A 328 7.50 16.86 -10.40
C THR A 328 7.86 17.68 -9.16
N VAL A 329 9.11 18.13 -9.04
CA VAL A 329 9.55 18.87 -7.85
C VAL A 329 8.87 20.24 -7.75
N ARG A 330 8.71 20.95 -8.87
CA ARG A 330 8.01 22.25 -8.89
C ARG A 330 6.53 22.11 -8.60
N LEU A 331 5.84 21.16 -9.21
CA LEU A 331 4.42 20.94 -8.95
C LEU A 331 4.19 20.53 -7.49
N ALA A 332 5.06 19.71 -6.90
CA ALA A 332 4.99 19.38 -5.47
C ALA A 332 5.19 20.62 -4.59
N ALA A 333 6.16 21.47 -4.93
CA ALA A 333 6.41 22.71 -4.21
C ALA A 333 5.23 23.70 -4.30
N VAL A 334 4.62 23.84 -5.49
CA VAL A 334 3.41 24.65 -5.69
C VAL A 334 2.22 24.05 -4.92
N MET A 335 2.04 22.73 -4.95
CA MET A 335 0.99 22.05 -4.18
C MET A 335 1.10 22.34 -2.69
N ALA A 336 2.30 22.21 -2.12
CA ALA A 336 2.54 22.43 -0.69
C ALA A 336 2.29 23.89 -0.26
N LYS A 337 2.48 24.85 -1.16
CA LYS A 337 2.41 26.30 -0.84
C LYS A 337 1.10 26.96 -1.22
N HIS A 338 0.52 26.57 -2.35
CA HIS A 338 -0.62 27.23 -2.99
C HIS A 338 -1.83 26.32 -3.18
N GLY A 339 -1.68 25.00 -2.95
CA GLY A 339 -2.76 24.03 -3.04
C GLY A 339 -3.13 23.60 -4.47
N ALA A 340 -4.14 22.73 -4.55
CA ALA A 340 -4.50 22.01 -5.77
C ALA A 340 -5.00 22.91 -6.92
N ASP A 341 -5.68 24.01 -6.61
CA ASP A 341 -6.21 24.93 -7.64
C ASP A 341 -5.08 25.56 -8.46
N GLN A 342 -3.97 25.92 -7.82
CA GLN A 342 -2.82 26.49 -8.50
C GLN A 342 -2.10 25.44 -9.35
N VAL A 343 -1.95 24.22 -8.85
CA VAL A 343 -1.41 23.09 -9.63
C VAL A 343 -2.27 22.83 -10.86
N ALA A 344 -3.60 22.76 -10.71
CA ALA A 344 -4.54 22.51 -11.80
C ALA A 344 -4.44 23.57 -12.91
N SER A 345 -4.13 24.83 -12.56
CA SER A 345 -3.91 25.90 -13.55
C SER A 345 -2.64 25.72 -14.39
N LEU A 346 -1.61 25.04 -13.85
CA LEU A 346 -0.33 24.81 -14.51
C LEU A 346 -0.32 23.53 -15.38
N LEU A 347 -1.12 22.52 -15.03
CA LEU A 347 -1.17 21.24 -15.74
C LEU A 347 -1.32 21.36 -17.26
N PRO A 348 -2.19 22.26 -17.81
CA PRO A 348 -2.34 22.41 -19.26
C PRO A 348 -1.07 22.86 -19.98
N SER A 349 -0.20 23.62 -19.31
CA SER A 349 1.10 24.02 -19.87
C SER A 349 2.15 22.93 -19.69
N VAL A 350 2.18 22.27 -18.52
CA VAL A 350 3.14 21.19 -18.24
C VAL A 350 2.98 20.00 -19.19
N GLN A 351 1.73 19.59 -19.47
CA GLN A 351 1.45 18.47 -20.39
C GLN A 351 1.95 18.71 -21.83
N THR A 352 2.21 19.97 -22.22
CA THR A 352 2.79 20.27 -23.55
C THR A 352 4.28 19.98 -23.65
N ARG A 353 4.96 19.85 -22.50
CA ARG A 353 6.41 19.66 -22.40
C ARG A 353 6.79 18.27 -21.89
N VAL A 354 6.04 17.73 -20.92
CA VAL A 354 6.33 16.42 -20.30
C VAL A 354 5.07 15.57 -20.19
N ASN A 355 5.25 14.25 -20.16
CA ASN A 355 4.16 13.32 -19.91
C ASN A 355 3.73 13.40 -18.43
N LEU A 356 2.46 13.74 -18.16
CA LEU A 356 1.91 13.82 -16.81
C LEU A 356 1.88 12.47 -16.10
N ASP A 357 1.75 11.36 -16.83
CA ASP A 357 1.84 10.02 -16.24
C ASP A 357 3.25 9.78 -15.68
N ALA A 358 4.30 10.20 -16.40
CA ALA A 358 5.68 10.10 -15.93
C ALA A 358 5.94 11.02 -14.72
N VAL A 359 5.32 12.20 -14.66
CA VAL A 359 5.39 13.09 -13.49
C VAL A 359 4.78 12.41 -12.27
N LYS A 360 3.62 11.77 -12.45
CA LYS A 360 2.94 11.03 -11.39
C LYS A 360 3.75 9.82 -10.93
N GLU A 361 4.28 9.03 -11.87
CA GLU A 361 5.15 7.89 -11.59
C GLU A 361 6.40 8.29 -10.82
N LEU A 362 7.04 9.39 -11.23
CA LEU A 362 8.17 9.96 -10.49
C LEU A 362 7.76 10.43 -9.09
N GLY A 363 6.58 11.02 -8.92
CA GLY A 363 6.06 11.40 -7.60
C GLY A 363 5.94 10.21 -6.64
N PHE A 364 5.41 9.08 -7.10
CA PHE A 364 5.38 7.83 -6.31
C PHE A 364 6.78 7.32 -5.98
N LEU A 365 7.70 7.33 -6.95
CA LEU A 365 9.08 6.90 -6.73
C LEU A 365 9.77 7.77 -5.66
N LEU A 366 9.63 9.10 -5.75
CA LEU A 366 10.26 10.01 -4.79
C LEU A 366 9.64 9.91 -3.39
N PHE A 367 8.34 9.68 -3.29
CA PHE A 367 7.70 9.34 -2.02
C PHE A 367 8.32 8.08 -1.41
N HIS A 368 8.45 7.01 -2.20
CA HIS A 368 9.02 5.75 -1.75
C HIS A 368 10.48 5.88 -1.29
N GLU A 369 11.30 6.63 -2.03
CA GLU A 369 12.68 6.92 -1.64
C GLU A 369 12.78 7.77 -0.36
N ALA A 370 11.87 8.74 -0.19
CA ALA A 370 11.81 9.56 1.02
C ALA A 370 11.46 8.72 2.26
N GLU A 371 10.48 7.81 2.15
CA GLU A 371 10.12 6.87 3.21
C GLU A 371 11.30 5.95 3.57
N LYS A 372 11.99 5.38 2.58
CA LYS A 372 13.20 4.56 2.81
C LYS A 372 14.30 5.31 3.58
N LYS A 373 14.43 6.61 3.32
CA LYS A 373 15.38 7.51 3.99
C LYS A 373 14.89 8.04 5.34
N ARG A 374 13.63 7.77 5.70
CA ARG A 374 12.95 8.35 6.86
C ARG A 374 12.89 9.89 6.79
N ASP A 375 12.82 10.46 5.58
CA ASP A 375 12.62 11.89 5.37
C ASP A 375 11.13 12.22 5.31
N THR A 376 10.55 12.48 6.47
CA THR A 376 9.12 12.77 6.60
C THR A 376 8.69 14.02 5.82
N LYS A 377 9.58 15.00 5.62
CA LYS A 377 9.21 16.24 4.92
C LYS A 377 9.01 16.00 3.44
N ASP A 378 9.96 15.30 2.82
CA ASP A 378 9.88 14.93 1.41
C ASP A 378 8.74 13.94 1.16
N ALA A 379 8.53 12.97 2.07
CA ALA A 379 7.40 12.05 1.97
C ALA A 379 6.06 12.79 1.97
N ILE A 380 5.84 13.75 2.88
CA ILE A 380 4.61 14.56 2.89
C ILE A 380 4.48 15.38 1.60
N LEU A 381 5.58 15.97 1.12
CA LEU A 381 5.62 16.79 -0.08
C LEU A 381 5.18 16.01 -1.32
N PHE A 382 5.81 14.86 -1.58
CA PHE A 382 5.51 14.05 -2.77
C PHE A 382 4.17 13.30 -2.65
N ASN A 383 3.75 12.94 -1.44
CA ASN A 383 2.41 12.39 -1.21
C ASN A 383 1.30 13.41 -1.50
N GLY A 384 1.55 14.71 -1.29
CA GLY A 384 0.55 15.75 -1.57
C GLY A 384 0.36 16.04 -3.06
N LEU A 385 1.39 15.78 -3.89
CA LEU A 385 1.34 16.02 -5.34
C LEU A 385 0.45 15.02 -6.08
N VAL A 386 0.58 13.74 -5.71
CA VAL A 386 -0.04 12.59 -6.39
C VAL A 386 -1.43 12.31 -5.82
#